data_AF-A0A2Z5QVN8-F1
#
_entry.id   AF-A0A2Z5QVN8-F1
#
_cell.length_a   1.000
_cell.length_b   1.000
_cell.length_c   1.000
_cell.angle_alpha   90.00
_cell.angle_beta   90.00
_cell.angle_gamma   90.00
#
_symmetry.space_group_name_H-M   'P 1'
#
loop_
_entity.id
_entity.type
_entity.pdbx_description
1 polymer ?
#
loop_
_entity_poly.entity_id
_entity_poly.type
_entity_poly.pdbx_seq_one_letter_code
_entity_poly.pdbx_strand_id
1 'polypeptide(L)'
;MDAGSTIEILADQIGAENFSLKTGSDRIIITHALHIAVKLAEAEGITMELVGGQLRKMTWAAIGARAANYFSTVRPDIAFIGANGIGAEFGVSTPGMNEAIVKTAICKSARRVVLLCDSAKFGNESLVRFADFEDIDTLITDRAPEGELAQALEGPVWR
;
A
#
# COMPACT_ATOMS: atom_id res chain seq x y z
N MET A 1 1.50 5.20 2.61
CA MET A 1 0.53 4.95 1.53
C MET A 1 1.31 4.66 0.27
N ASP A 2 1.02 3.53 -0.36
CA ASP A 2 1.51 3.16 -1.69
C ASP A 2 0.83 3.98 -2.80
N ALA A 3 1.22 3.78 -4.06
CA ALA A 3 0.53 4.31 -5.23
C ALA A 3 -0.59 3.37 -5.72
N GLY A 4 -1.52 3.92 -6.51
CA GLY A 4 -2.53 3.14 -7.24
C GLY A 4 -3.93 3.69 -7.06
N SER A 5 -4.84 3.36 -7.98
CA SER A 5 -6.19 3.91 -8.03
C SER A 5 -7.00 3.63 -6.76
N THR A 6 -6.90 2.44 -6.19
CA THR A 6 -7.62 2.10 -4.94
C THR A 6 -7.05 2.86 -3.74
N ILE A 7 -5.73 3.09 -3.72
CA ILE A 7 -5.09 3.92 -2.67
C ILE A 7 -5.47 5.39 -2.85
N GLU A 8 -5.66 5.85 -4.09
CA GLU A 8 -6.13 7.19 -4.40
C GLU A 8 -7.55 7.44 -3.88
N ILE A 9 -8.46 6.47 -4.05
CA ILE A 9 -9.82 6.55 -3.48
C ILE A 9 -9.77 6.70 -1.96
N LEU A 10 -8.89 5.95 -1.29
CA LEU A 10 -8.68 6.12 0.15
C LEU A 10 -8.12 7.51 0.49
N ALA A 11 -7.19 8.03 -0.31
CA ALA A 11 -6.66 9.38 -0.12
C ALA A 11 -7.76 10.45 -0.28
N ASP A 12 -8.70 10.29 -1.20
CA ASP A 12 -9.86 11.19 -1.33
C ASP A 12 -10.73 11.19 -0.07
N GLN A 13 -11.01 10.01 0.50
CA GLN A 13 -11.74 9.93 1.77
C GLN A 13 -10.95 10.57 2.91
N ILE A 14 -9.62 10.35 2.94
CA ILE A 14 -8.77 10.94 3.97
C ILE A 14 -8.78 12.47 3.90
N GLY A 15 -8.65 13.05 2.69
CA GLY A 15 -8.64 14.50 2.51
C GLY A 15 -9.98 15.19 2.83
N ALA A 16 -11.08 14.44 2.85
CA ALA A 16 -12.41 14.95 3.18
C ALA A 16 -12.71 14.99 4.69
N GLU A 17 -11.90 14.31 5.52
CA GLU A 17 -12.08 14.26 6.97
C GLU A 17 -11.04 15.12 7.70
N ASN A 18 -11.40 15.66 8.87
CA ASN A 18 -10.43 16.33 9.75
C ASN A 18 -9.72 15.29 10.63
N PHE A 19 -8.43 15.07 10.37
CA PHE A 19 -7.63 14.08 11.06
C PHE A 19 -6.83 14.58 12.26
N SER A 20 -7.02 15.84 12.65
CA SER A 20 -6.34 16.44 13.80
C SER A 20 -6.56 15.60 15.06
N LEU A 21 -5.47 15.17 15.69
CA LEU A 21 -5.56 14.37 16.91
C LEU A 21 -6.00 15.27 18.07
N LYS A 22 -6.78 14.72 19.01
CA LYS A 22 -7.23 15.43 20.23
C LYS A 22 -6.08 15.98 21.07
N THR A 23 -4.86 15.45 20.88
CA THR A 23 -3.62 15.91 21.50
C THR A 23 -3.04 17.18 20.84
N GLY A 24 -3.67 17.71 19.79
CA GLY A 24 -3.18 18.83 18.99
C GLY A 24 -2.03 18.46 18.05
N SER A 25 -1.93 17.17 17.67
CA SER A 25 -0.87 16.65 16.80
C SER A 25 -1.46 16.17 15.48
N ASP A 26 -0.74 16.38 14.38
CA ASP A 26 -1.17 15.92 13.06
C ASP A 26 -0.81 14.45 12.82
N ARG A 27 -1.55 13.79 11.94
CA ARG A 27 -1.18 12.46 11.45
C ARG A 27 -0.10 12.58 10.39
N ILE A 28 0.94 11.77 10.50
CA ILE A 28 1.99 11.72 9.47
C ILE A 28 1.56 10.77 8.36
N ILE A 29 1.45 11.28 7.13
CA ILE A 29 1.25 10.46 5.93
C ILE A 29 2.52 10.44 5.11
N ILE A 30 3.14 9.26 5.07
CA ILE A 30 4.30 8.97 4.24
C ILE A 30 3.80 8.35 2.92
N THR A 31 4.14 8.93 1.78
CA THR A 31 3.81 8.36 0.46
C THR A 31 4.97 8.52 -0.51
N HIS A 32 5.13 7.57 -1.42
CA HIS A 32 6.02 7.72 -2.58
C HIS A 32 5.27 8.12 -3.84
N ALA A 33 3.95 8.33 -3.76
CA ALA A 33 3.09 8.63 -4.88
C ALA A 33 2.85 10.14 -4.97
N LEU A 34 3.35 10.77 -6.03
CA LEU A 34 3.25 12.21 -6.22
C LEU A 34 1.79 12.68 -6.31
N HIS A 35 0.94 11.94 -7.02
CA HIS A 35 -0.49 12.26 -7.15
C HIS A 35 -1.22 12.25 -5.80
N ILE A 36 -0.91 11.30 -4.92
CA ILE A 36 -1.46 11.25 -3.55
C ILE A 36 -0.91 12.41 -2.72
N ALA A 37 0.38 12.70 -2.81
CA ALA A 37 0.98 13.79 -2.05
C ALA A 37 0.38 15.14 -2.41
N VAL A 38 0.16 15.41 -3.70
CA VAL A 38 -0.48 16.64 -4.17
C VAL A 38 -1.92 16.72 -3.66
N LYS A 39 -2.68 15.61 -3.74
CA LYS A 39 -4.07 15.56 -3.31
C LYS A 39 -4.26 15.85 -1.82
N LEU A 40 -3.32 15.39 -0.98
CA LEU A 40 -3.37 15.55 0.48
C LEU A 40 -2.56 16.76 0.99
N ALA A 41 -1.93 17.54 0.12
CA ALA A 41 -1.00 18.61 0.52
C ALA A 41 -1.67 19.72 1.34
N GLU A 42 -2.97 19.94 1.14
CA GLU A 42 -3.75 20.99 1.80
C GLU A 42 -4.72 20.44 2.86
N ALA A 43 -4.68 19.13 3.13
CA ALA A 43 -5.58 18.51 4.08
C ALA A 43 -5.21 18.89 5.53
N GLU A 44 -6.21 19.32 6.30
CA GLU A 44 -6.02 19.69 7.71
C GLU A 44 -5.71 18.48 8.60
N GLY A 45 -4.82 18.69 9.58
CA GLY A 45 -4.45 17.64 10.53
C GLY A 45 -3.52 16.56 9.97
N ILE A 46 -2.86 16.82 8.84
CA ILE A 46 -1.95 15.91 8.15
C ILE A 46 -0.59 16.58 7.95
N THR A 47 0.46 15.93 8.48
CA THR A 47 1.85 16.22 8.11
C THR A 47 2.25 15.27 6.97
N MET A 48 2.56 15.83 5.81
CA MET A 48 2.91 15.05 4.62
C MET A 48 4.41 14.80 4.51
N GLU A 49 4.79 13.55 4.24
CA GLU A 49 6.15 13.18 3.86
C GLU A 49 6.17 12.47 2.50
N LEU A 50 6.76 13.14 1.50
CA LEU A 50 6.88 12.63 0.14
C LEU A 50 8.25 12.00 -0.08
N VAL A 51 8.26 10.68 -0.29
CA VAL A 51 9.47 9.91 -0.56
C VAL A 51 9.88 10.07 -2.03
N GLY A 52 11.10 10.58 -2.25
CA GLY A 52 11.67 10.77 -3.57
C GLY A 52 12.35 9.53 -4.15
N GLY A 53 12.51 9.50 -5.47
CA GLY A 53 13.09 8.34 -6.18
C GLY A 53 13.18 8.59 -7.69
N GLN A 54 13.31 7.52 -8.46
CA GLN A 54 13.05 7.60 -9.90
C GLN A 54 11.53 7.63 -10.09
N LEU A 55 10.98 8.61 -10.81
CA LEU A 55 9.54 8.69 -11.04
C LEU A 55 9.11 7.71 -12.15
N ARG A 56 8.24 6.76 -11.82
CA ARG A 56 7.55 5.93 -12.82
C ARG A 56 6.35 6.69 -13.37
N LYS A 57 6.43 7.09 -14.63
CA LYS A 57 5.39 7.93 -15.30
C LYS A 57 3.98 7.31 -15.30
N MET A 58 3.87 5.99 -15.31
CA MET A 58 2.58 5.31 -15.36
C MET A 58 1.80 5.42 -14.04
N THR A 59 2.48 5.34 -12.90
CA THR A 59 1.87 5.35 -11.56
C THR A 59 2.12 6.65 -10.80
N TRP A 60 2.90 7.57 -11.38
CA TRP A 60 3.32 8.83 -10.74
C TRP A 60 3.94 8.56 -9.36
N ALA A 61 4.74 7.50 -9.28
CA ALA A 61 5.32 6.99 -8.04
C ALA A 61 6.84 6.96 -8.12
N ALA A 62 7.51 7.33 -7.03
CA ALA A 62 8.92 7.10 -6.85
C ALA A 62 9.18 5.59 -6.65
N ILE A 63 10.07 5.04 -7.48
CA ILE A 63 10.42 3.61 -7.51
C ILE A 63 11.93 3.39 -7.30
N GLY A 64 12.30 2.14 -7.03
CA GLY A 64 13.69 1.67 -6.94
C GLY A 64 14.32 1.80 -5.55
N ALA A 65 15.58 1.39 -5.46
CA ALA A 65 16.29 1.20 -4.19
C ALA A 65 16.33 2.44 -3.29
N ARG A 66 16.42 3.65 -3.87
CA ARG A 66 16.44 4.89 -3.07
C ARG A 66 15.14 5.08 -2.27
N ALA A 67 13.99 4.85 -2.91
CA ALA A 67 12.70 4.95 -2.24
C ALA A 67 12.52 3.81 -1.23
N ALA A 68 12.91 2.58 -1.60
CA ALA A 68 12.86 1.42 -0.71
C ALA A 68 13.71 1.61 0.57
N ASN A 69 14.91 2.16 0.43
CA ASN A 69 15.80 2.41 1.57
C ASN A 69 15.20 3.38 2.57
N TYR A 70 14.49 4.41 2.11
CA TYR A 70 13.77 5.31 3.00
C TYR A 70 12.73 4.54 3.82
N PHE A 71 11.89 3.70 3.19
CA PHE A 71 10.87 2.94 3.91
C PHE A 71 11.47 1.96 4.93
N SER A 72 12.68 1.45 4.69
CA SER A 72 13.42 0.62 5.65
C SER A 72 13.91 1.39 6.90
N THR A 73 13.90 2.73 6.90
CA THR A 73 14.34 3.57 8.02
C THR A 73 13.21 4.12 8.89
N VAL A 74 11.96 3.94 8.48
CA VAL A 74 10.77 4.40 9.21
C VAL A 74 9.96 3.21 9.71
N ARG A 75 9.09 3.42 10.70
CA ARG A 75 8.19 2.38 11.23
C ARG A 75 6.74 2.89 11.26
N PRO A 76 6.03 2.90 10.11
CA PRO A 76 4.64 3.33 10.07
C PRO A 76 3.76 2.42 10.93
N ASP A 77 2.75 3.01 11.58
CA ASP A 77 1.76 2.21 12.31
C ASP A 77 0.89 1.38 11.35
N ILE A 78 0.52 1.97 10.22
CA ILE A 78 -0.30 1.32 9.19
C ILE A 78 0.27 1.63 7.81
N ALA A 79 0.43 0.60 6.99
CA ALA A 79 0.69 0.72 5.56
C ALA A 79 -0.54 0.30 4.76
N PHE A 80 -1.03 1.20 3.90
CA PHE A 80 -2.01 0.88 2.87
C PHE A 80 -1.28 0.61 1.56
N ILE A 81 -1.47 -0.60 1.01
CA ILE A 81 -0.76 -1.08 -0.17
C ILE A 81 -1.73 -1.65 -1.23
N GLY A 82 -1.48 -1.37 -2.51
CA GLY A 82 -2.27 -1.92 -3.62
C GLY A 82 -1.69 -3.23 -4.17
N ALA A 83 -2.38 -3.86 -5.13
CA ALA A 83 -1.84 -5.01 -5.87
C ALA A 83 -2.26 -5.00 -7.35
N ASN A 84 -1.49 -5.71 -8.17
CA ASN A 84 -1.84 -5.99 -9.57
C ASN A 84 -2.26 -7.44 -9.79
N GLY A 85 -1.87 -8.34 -8.89
CA GLY A 85 -2.33 -9.73 -8.88
C GLY A 85 -2.23 -10.35 -7.48
N ILE A 86 -3.17 -11.23 -7.16
CA ILE A 86 -3.21 -12.04 -5.95
C ILE A 86 -3.46 -13.50 -6.37
N GLY A 87 -2.41 -14.30 -6.36
CA GLY A 87 -2.46 -15.74 -6.66
C GLY A 87 -2.41 -16.55 -5.37
N ALA A 88 -3.16 -17.65 -5.30
CA ALA A 88 -3.22 -18.51 -4.12
C ALA A 88 -1.85 -19.13 -3.76
N GLU A 89 -1.03 -19.43 -4.76
CA GLU A 89 0.33 -19.97 -4.57
C GLU A 89 1.40 -18.87 -4.62
N PHE A 90 1.29 -17.95 -5.58
CA PHE A 90 2.33 -16.92 -5.80
C PHE A 90 2.23 -15.72 -4.86
N GLY A 91 1.13 -15.51 -4.15
CA GLY A 91 0.95 -14.37 -3.24
C GLY A 91 0.67 -13.05 -3.97
N VAL A 92 1.15 -11.94 -3.40
CA VAL A 92 0.81 -10.58 -3.86
C VAL A 92 1.88 -10.04 -4.80
N SER A 93 1.47 -9.59 -5.98
CA SER A 93 2.38 -9.29 -7.08
C SER A 93 2.12 -7.95 -7.79
N THR A 94 3.18 -7.45 -8.42
CA THR A 94 3.23 -6.18 -9.19
C THR A 94 4.05 -6.37 -10.48
N PRO A 95 3.88 -5.53 -11.52
CA PRO A 95 4.49 -5.79 -12.82
C PRO A 95 6.00 -5.55 -12.91
N GLY A 96 6.59 -4.74 -12.02
CA GLY A 96 7.98 -4.30 -12.14
C GLY A 96 8.82 -4.48 -10.88
N MET A 97 10.08 -4.91 -11.03
CA MET A 97 11.01 -5.11 -9.92
C MET A 97 11.25 -3.84 -9.09
N ASN A 98 11.31 -2.68 -9.73
CA ASN A 98 11.51 -1.41 -9.02
C ASN A 98 10.28 -0.95 -8.22
N GLU A 99 9.07 -1.40 -8.59
CA GLU A 99 7.86 -1.19 -7.77
C GLU A 99 7.84 -2.20 -6.63
N ALA A 100 8.15 -3.47 -6.95
CA ALA A 100 8.18 -4.57 -5.98
C ALA A 100 9.14 -4.27 -4.82
N ILE A 101 10.36 -3.79 -5.08
CA ILE A 101 11.33 -3.51 -4.01
C ILE A 101 10.83 -2.44 -3.03
N VAL A 102 10.09 -1.43 -3.51
CA VAL A 102 9.51 -0.38 -2.65
C VAL A 102 8.34 -0.95 -1.85
N LYS A 103 7.45 -1.69 -2.51
CA LYS A 103 6.31 -2.37 -1.88
C LYS A 103 6.74 -3.36 -0.79
N THR A 104 7.75 -4.18 -1.06
CA THR A 104 8.33 -5.09 -0.06
C THR A 104 8.92 -4.33 1.13
N ALA A 105 9.60 -3.20 0.89
CA ALA A 105 10.13 -2.38 1.99
C ALA A 105 9.00 -1.77 2.84
N ILE A 106 7.90 -1.34 2.22
CA ILE A 106 6.70 -0.86 2.92
C ILE A 106 6.08 -1.96 3.79
N CYS A 107 5.86 -3.17 3.25
CA CYS A 107 5.28 -4.27 4.03
C CYS A 107 6.14 -4.61 5.24
N LYS A 108 7.47 -4.70 5.06
CA LYS A 108 8.39 -5.10 6.14
C LYS A 108 8.55 -4.04 7.24
N SER A 109 8.35 -2.76 6.92
CA SER A 109 8.58 -1.68 7.86
C SER A 109 7.36 -1.30 8.70
N ALA A 110 6.14 -1.61 8.24
CA ALA A 110 4.93 -1.27 8.96
C ALA A 110 4.66 -2.19 10.17
N ARG A 111 3.90 -1.69 11.15
CA ARG A 111 3.33 -2.53 12.22
C ARG A 111 2.10 -3.30 11.76
N ARG A 112 1.31 -2.71 10.86
CA ARG A 112 0.13 -3.32 10.24
C ARG A 112 0.11 -3.02 8.75
N VAL A 113 -0.11 -4.03 7.92
CA VAL A 113 -0.21 -3.93 6.47
C VAL A 113 -1.65 -4.23 6.05
N VAL A 114 -2.26 -3.24 5.40
CA VAL A 114 -3.62 -3.33 4.85
C VAL A 114 -3.53 -3.33 3.34
N LEU A 115 -3.87 -4.46 2.74
CA LEU A 115 -3.96 -4.65 1.30
C LEU A 115 -5.32 -4.16 0.80
N LEU A 116 -5.32 -3.22 -0.16
CA LEU A 116 -6.52 -2.71 -0.83
C LEU A 116 -6.52 -3.16 -2.29
N CYS A 117 -7.54 -3.90 -2.70
CA CYS A 117 -7.71 -4.29 -4.11
C CYS A 117 -9.15 -4.66 -4.44
N ASP A 118 -9.54 -4.44 -5.70
CA ASP A 118 -10.73 -5.06 -6.25
C ASP A 118 -10.53 -6.57 -6.47
N SER A 119 -11.65 -7.29 -6.50
CA SER A 119 -11.69 -8.74 -6.72
C SER A 119 -11.29 -9.16 -8.13
N ALA A 120 -11.16 -8.23 -9.08
CA ALA A 120 -10.59 -8.52 -10.38
C ALA A 120 -9.06 -8.78 -10.32
N LYS A 121 -8.41 -8.56 -9.16
CA LYS A 121 -7.01 -8.97 -8.94
C LYS A 121 -6.87 -10.42 -8.48
N PHE A 122 -7.96 -11.08 -8.08
CA PHE A 122 -7.92 -12.45 -7.56
C PHE A 122 -7.68 -13.47 -8.67
N GLY A 123 -6.86 -14.47 -8.36
CA GLY A 123 -6.48 -15.52 -9.31
C GLY A 123 -5.56 -15.05 -10.44
N ASN A 124 -5.08 -13.80 -10.36
CA ASN A 124 -4.15 -13.20 -11.31
C ASN A 124 -2.77 -13.05 -10.69
N GLU A 125 -1.73 -13.15 -11.52
CA GLU A 125 -0.35 -12.93 -11.12
C GLU A 125 0.29 -11.88 -12.02
N SER A 126 1.11 -11.03 -11.41
CA SER A 126 2.02 -10.13 -12.11
C SER A 126 3.45 -10.63 -11.98
N LEU A 127 4.33 -10.10 -12.83
CA LEU A 127 5.70 -10.59 -13.01
C LEU A 127 6.51 -10.76 -11.71
N VAL A 128 6.31 -9.89 -10.71
CA VAL A 128 7.14 -9.85 -9.51
C VAL A 128 6.30 -9.92 -8.24
N ARG A 129 6.50 -10.96 -7.44
CA ARG A 129 5.97 -11.05 -6.08
C ARG A 129 6.64 -10.03 -5.16
N PHE A 130 5.86 -9.30 -4.36
CA PHE A 130 6.39 -8.35 -3.38
C PHE A 130 6.04 -8.67 -1.93
N ALA A 131 5.04 -9.51 -1.68
CA ALA A 131 4.62 -9.94 -0.35
C ALA A 131 4.02 -11.35 -0.40
N ASP A 132 4.28 -12.13 0.64
CA ASP A 132 3.56 -13.38 0.95
C ASP A 132 2.32 -13.04 1.81
N PHE A 133 1.37 -13.98 1.98
CA PHE A 133 0.15 -13.70 2.75
C PHE A 133 0.43 -13.46 4.24
N GLU A 134 1.54 -13.95 4.77
CA GLU A 134 1.98 -13.69 6.15
C GLU A 134 2.44 -12.24 6.37
N ASP A 135 2.78 -11.51 5.29
CA ASP A 135 3.19 -10.10 5.36
C ASP A 135 1.99 -9.13 5.41
N ILE A 136 0.76 -9.65 5.31
CA ILE A 136 -0.46 -8.84 5.19
C ILE A 136 -1.39 -9.14 6.36
N ASP A 137 -1.81 -8.11 7.08
CA ASP A 137 -2.67 -8.27 8.26
C ASP A 137 -4.17 -8.11 7.94
N THR A 138 -4.52 -7.41 6.86
CA THR A 138 -5.91 -7.10 6.53
C THR A 138 -6.10 -6.91 5.03
N LEU A 139 -7.15 -7.51 4.48
CA LEU A 139 -7.54 -7.39 3.07
C LEU A 139 -8.86 -6.62 3.02
N ILE A 140 -8.86 -5.49 2.33
CA ILE A 140 -10.08 -4.74 2.01
C ILE A 140 -10.33 -4.88 0.51
N THR A 141 -11.52 -5.38 0.19
CA THR A 141 -11.91 -5.71 -1.18
C THR A 141 -13.41 -5.54 -1.36
N ASP A 142 -13.86 -5.48 -2.62
CA ASP A 142 -15.26 -5.32 -3.00
C ASP A 142 -16.05 -6.64 -2.98
N ARG A 143 -15.35 -7.79 -2.98
CA ARG A 143 -15.94 -9.12 -2.87
C ARG A 143 -15.01 -10.05 -2.11
N ALA A 144 -15.56 -10.90 -1.25
CA ALA A 144 -14.77 -11.91 -0.54
C ALA A 144 -14.04 -12.86 -1.53
N PRO A 145 -12.80 -13.27 -1.22
CA PRO A 145 -12.12 -14.32 -1.99
C PRO A 145 -12.85 -15.65 -1.80
N GLU A 146 -12.75 -16.52 -2.80
CA GLU A 146 -13.37 -17.85 -2.81
C GLU A 146 -12.33 -18.92 -3.23
N GLY A 147 -12.65 -20.19 -3.02
CA GLY A 147 -11.82 -21.32 -3.48
C GLY A 147 -10.43 -21.34 -2.86
N GLU A 148 -9.42 -21.64 -3.68
CA GLU A 148 -8.02 -21.79 -3.25
C GLU A 148 -7.47 -20.49 -2.62
N LEU A 149 -7.88 -19.32 -3.13
CA LEU A 149 -7.42 -18.06 -2.58
C LEU A 149 -7.97 -17.82 -1.17
N ALA A 150 -9.24 -18.16 -0.92
CA ALA A 150 -9.80 -18.08 0.43
C ALA A 150 -9.05 -18.99 1.40
N GLN A 151 -8.77 -20.23 0.99
CA GLN A 151 -8.01 -21.19 1.80
C GLN A 151 -6.60 -20.70 2.11
N ALA A 152 -5.92 -20.09 1.13
CA ALA A 152 -4.59 -19.53 1.32
C ALA A 152 -4.58 -18.32 2.28
N LEU A 153 -5.68 -17.57 2.33
CA LEU A 153 -5.89 -16.44 3.24
C LEU A 153 -6.42 -16.85 4.62
N GLU A 154 -6.95 -18.06 4.80
CA GLU A 154 -7.41 -18.57 6.12
C GLU A 154 -6.26 -19.02 7.05
N GLY A 155 -5.00 -18.81 6.65
CA GLY A 155 -3.84 -18.91 7.54
C GLY A 155 -3.99 -18.04 8.81
N PRO A 156 -3.21 -18.30 9.87
CA PRO A 156 -3.57 -18.04 11.29
C PRO A 156 -3.83 -16.58 11.74
N VAL A 157 -3.95 -15.61 10.84
CA VAL A 157 -3.88 -14.16 11.17
C VAL A 157 -5.05 -13.32 10.64
N TRP A 158 -5.93 -13.82 9.76
CA TRP A 158 -6.96 -12.98 9.11
C TRP A 158 -8.31 -13.03 9.83
N ARG A 159 -8.49 -12.22 10.89
CA ARG A 159 -9.80 -11.93 11.51
C ARG A 159 -10.03 -10.43 11.65
#